data_AF-A0A937BU25-F1
#
_entry.id   AF-A0A937BU25-F1
#
_cell.length_a   1.000
_cell.length_b   1.000
_cell.length_c   1.000
_cell.angle_alpha   90.00
_cell.angle_beta   90.00
_cell.angle_gamma   90.00
#
_symmetry.space_group_name_H-M   'P 1'
#
loop_
_entity.id
_entity.type
_entity.pdbx_description
1 polymer ?
#
loop_
_entity_poly.entity_id
_entity_poly.type
_entity_poly.pdbx_seq_one_letter_code
_entity_poly.pdbx_strand_id
1 'polypeptide(L)'
;MDKVEFVDAHATLISTAVKSRIFIIGEEHHSSPTRVFTASLLEDLFKAGYRYLALEALDPKAKVPANEKLNIKMPGSGFYILEPGMSNLIRYANKLGFTVIGYDCSACKTYKEREETSGSRLSKIIKSDSTAKMVIHVGYAH
;
A
#
# COMPACT_ATOMS: atom_id res chain seq x y z
N MET A 1 -3.03 -28.55 24.34
CA MET A 1 -2.46 -28.45 22.98
C MET A 1 -3.49 -27.73 22.14
N ASP A 2 -3.21 -26.48 21.77
CA ASP A 2 -4.06 -25.77 20.82
C ASP A 2 -4.02 -26.53 19.49
N LYS A 3 -5.19 -26.81 18.91
CA LYS A 3 -5.28 -27.45 17.59
C LYS A 3 -4.80 -26.45 16.55
N VAL A 4 -3.77 -26.83 15.79
CA VAL A 4 -3.38 -26.11 14.57
C VAL A 4 -4.36 -26.51 13.46
N GLU A 5 -4.99 -25.52 12.84
CA GLU A 5 -5.88 -25.71 11.70
C GLU A 5 -5.22 -25.13 10.44
N PHE A 6 -5.20 -25.92 9.36
CA PHE A 6 -4.72 -25.47 8.06
C PHE A 6 -5.88 -24.89 7.26
N VAL A 7 -5.79 -23.61 6.94
CA VAL A 7 -6.81 -22.87 6.18
C VAL A 7 -6.17 -22.20 4.96
N ASP A 8 -7.01 -21.89 3.97
CA ASP A 8 -6.55 -21.13 2.80
C ASP A 8 -6.21 -19.69 3.19
N ALA A 9 -4.94 -19.32 3.03
CA ALA A 9 -4.46 -18.02 3.47
C ALA A 9 -5.17 -16.86 2.75
N HIS A 10 -5.43 -16.98 1.44
CA HIS A 10 -6.05 -15.91 0.68
C HIS A 10 -7.49 -15.65 1.16
N ALA A 11 -8.32 -16.68 1.21
CA ALA A 11 -9.69 -16.60 1.68
C ALA A 11 -9.77 -16.07 3.13
N THR A 12 -8.89 -16.55 4.02
CA THR A 12 -8.84 -16.08 5.41
C THR A 12 -8.49 -14.59 5.49
N LEU A 13 -7.50 -14.13 4.72
CA LEU A 13 -7.10 -12.72 4.70
C LEU A 13 -8.23 -11.82 4.19
N ILE A 14 -8.88 -12.19 3.07
CA ILE A 14 -9.99 -11.40 2.52
C ILE A 14 -11.18 -11.36 3.49
N SER A 15 -11.55 -12.49 4.10
CA SER A 15 -12.66 -12.54 5.07
C SER A 15 -12.42 -11.64 6.29
N THR A 16 -11.16 -11.54 6.72
CA THR A 16 -10.74 -10.64 7.80
C THR A 16 -10.76 -9.18 7.34
N ALA A 17 -10.25 -8.91 6.13
CA ALA A 17 -10.18 -7.57 5.56
C ALA A 17 -11.56 -6.91 5.39
N VAL A 18 -12.61 -7.67 5.09
CA VAL A 18 -13.99 -7.13 4.98
C VAL A 18 -14.42 -6.40 6.26
N LYS A 19 -13.98 -6.85 7.44
CA LYS A 19 -14.33 -6.28 8.74
C LYS A 19 -13.46 -5.10 9.15
N SER A 20 -12.41 -4.82 8.38
CA SER A 20 -11.41 -3.80 8.69
C SER A 20 -11.44 -2.67 7.66
N ARG A 21 -10.97 -1.49 8.08
CA ARG A 21 -10.76 -0.34 7.19
C ARG A 21 -9.31 -0.19 6.76
N ILE A 22 -8.40 -0.82 7.48
CA ILE A 22 -6.96 -0.77 7.23
C ILE A 22 -6.49 -2.21 7.07
N PHE A 23 -5.74 -2.46 6.00
CA PHE A 23 -5.07 -3.74 5.75
C PHE A 23 -3.59 -3.43 5.51
N ILE A 24 -2.71 -3.94 6.38
CA ILE A 24 -1.28 -3.65 6.33
C ILE A 24 -0.53 -4.89 5.85
N ILE A 25 0.33 -4.71 4.86
CA ILE A 25 1.24 -5.74 4.37
C ILE A 25 2.66 -5.23 4.58
N GLY A 26 3.39 -5.95 5.44
CA GLY A 26 4.82 -5.78 5.60
C GLY A 26 5.55 -6.30 4.36
N GLU A 27 6.42 -5.50 3.75
CA GLU A 27 7.33 -5.90 2.69
C GLU A 27 8.78 -5.92 3.14
N GLU A 28 9.58 -6.71 2.44
CA GLU A 28 11.03 -6.58 2.45
C GLU A 28 11.45 -5.75 1.23
N HIS A 29 12.06 -4.59 1.45
CA HIS A 29 12.37 -3.63 0.37
C HIS A 29 13.25 -4.21 -0.75
N HIS A 30 14.07 -5.20 -0.43
CA HIS A 30 14.99 -5.85 -1.36
C HIS A 30 14.33 -7.00 -2.14
N SER A 31 13.11 -7.39 -1.78
CA SER A 31 12.47 -8.63 -2.23
C SER A 31 11.12 -8.37 -2.89
N SER A 32 11.04 -8.67 -4.18
CA SER A 32 9.82 -8.56 -5.01
C SER A 32 8.62 -9.46 -4.61
N PRO A 33 8.76 -10.65 -3.97
CA PRO A 33 7.63 -11.55 -3.72
C PRO A 33 6.47 -10.92 -2.96
N THR A 34 6.74 -10.05 -1.99
CA THR A 34 5.70 -9.35 -1.22
C THR A 34 4.87 -8.38 -2.06
N ARG A 35 5.43 -7.83 -3.14
CA ARG A 35 4.72 -6.97 -4.09
C ARG A 35 3.79 -7.78 -4.98
N VAL A 36 4.25 -8.96 -5.42
CA VAL A 36 3.41 -9.92 -6.16
C VAL A 36 2.27 -10.43 -5.28
N PHE A 37 2.57 -10.77 -4.03
CA PHE A 37 1.55 -11.17 -3.06
C PHE A 37 0.52 -10.06 -2.83
N THR A 38 0.98 -8.83 -2.59
CA THR A 38 0.09 -7.65 -2.47
C THR A 38 -0.80 -7.50 -3.71
N ALA A 39 -0.21 -7.57 -4.90
CA ALA A 39 -0.96 -7.48 -6.16
C ALA A 39 -2.03 -8.58 -6.25
N SER A 40 -1.72 -9.81 -5.83
CA SER A 40 -2.67 -10.94 -5.87
C SER A 40 -3.92 -10.73 -5.02
N LEU A 41 -3.84 -9.89 -3.98
CA LEU A 41 -4.96 -9.58 -3.09
C LEU A 41 -5.80 -8.38 -3.57
N LEU A 42 -5.25 -7.52 -4.44
CA LEU A 42 -5.85 -6.21 -4.71
C LEU A 42 -7.25 -6.28 -5.32
N GLU A 43 -7.53 -7.26 -6.18
CA GLU A 43 -8.84 -7.38 -6.83
C GLU A 43 -9.94 -7.69 -5.79
N ASP A 44 -9.70 -8.63 -4.90
CA ASP A 44 -10.69 -9.03 -3.89
C ASP A 44 -10.77 -8.01 -2.75
N LEU A 45 -9.67 -7.34 -2.42
CA LEU A 45 -9.70 -6.16 -1.54
C LEU A 45 -10.52 -5.02 -2.18
N PHE A 46 -10.40 -4.80 -3.49
CA PHE A 46 -11.22 -3.81 -4.18
C PHE A 46 -12.71 -4.17 -4.11
N LYS A 47 -13.07 -5.44 -4.34
CA LYS A 47 -14.45 -5.93 -4.15
C LYS A 47 -14.92 -5.75 -2.70
N ALA A 48 -14.03 -5.89 -1.72
CA ALA A 48 -14.30 -5.64 -0.29
C ALA A 48 -14.37 -4.15 0.11
N GLY A 49 -14.32 -3.24 -0.86
CA GLY A 49 -14.50 -1.80 -0.66
C GLY A 49 -13.21 -1.00 -0.45
N TYR A 50 -12.03 -1.63 -0.56
CA TYR A 50 -10.76 -0.91 -0.50
C TYR A 50 -10.58 -0.04 -1.75
N ARG A 51 -10.20 1.23 -1.54
CA ARG A 51 -10.05 2.22 -2.61
C ARG A 51 -8.72 2.94 -2.61
N TYR A 52 -7.95 2.85 -1.52
CA TYR A 52 -6.64 3.47 -1.42
C TYR A 52 -5.55 2.41 -1.32
N LEU A 53 -4.48 2.58 -2.11
CA LEU A 53 -3.22 1.86 -1.94
C LEU A 53 -2.16 2.86 -1.49
N ALA A 54 -1.78 2.79 -0.23
CA ALA A 54 -0.76 3.63 0.37
C ALA A 54 0.60 2.94 0.32
N LEU A 55 1.57 3.60 -0.32
CA LEU A 55 2.92 3.07 -0.53
C LEU A 55 3.93 3.92 0.24
N GLU A 56 4.71 3.28 1.11
CA GLU A 56 5.86 3.91 1.75
C GLU A 56 6.89 4.36 0.72
N ALA A 57 7.03 3.60 -0.37
CA ALA A 57 7.98 3.84 -1.43
C ALA A 57 7.80 5.16 -2.21
N LEU A 58 6.71 5.91 -1.95
CA LEU A 58 6.33 7.13 -2.66
C LEU A 58 6.27 8.35 -1.75
N ASP A 59 6.76 9.48 -2.26
CA ASP A 59 6.59 10.78 -1.62
C ASP A 59 5.11 11.20 -1.67
N PRO A 60 4.57 11.90 -0.65
CA PRO A 60 3.20 12.41 -0.65
C PRO A 60 2.88 13.36 -1.80
N LYS A 61 3.89 13.97 -2.44
CA LYS A 61 3.72 14.82 -3.62
C LYS A 61 3.76 14.01 -4.92
N ALA A 62 4.03 12.71 -4.86
CA ALA A 62 4.04 11.83 -6.02
C ALA A 62 2.67 11.83 -6.69
N LYS A 63 2.59 12.39 -7.90
CA LYS A 63 1.36 12.39 -8.69
C LYS A 63 1.29 11.14 -9.54
N VAL A 64 0.99 9.99 -8.94
CA VAL A 64 0.80 8.73 -9.68
C VAL A 64 -0.36 8.90 -10.66
N PRO A 65 -0.12 9.01 -11.99
CA PRO A 65 -1.21 9.14 -12.92
C PRO A 65 -2.02 7.86 -12.91
N ALA A 66 -3.34 7.99 -13.00
CA ALA A 66 -4.25 6.85 -13.13
C ALA A 66 -4.06 6.07 -14.45
N ASN A 67 -3.28 6.60 -15.39
CA ASN A 67 -2.99 5.98 -16.69
C ASN A 67 -1.61 5.30 -16.72
N GLU A 68 -1.40 4.45 -17.73
CA GLU A 68 -0.21 3.59 -17.88
C GLU A 68 1.14 4.34 -18.00
N LYS A 69 1.15 5.68 -18.04
CA LYS A 69 2.35 6.49 -18.19
C LYS A 69 3.03 6.76 -16.85
N LEU A 70 3.30 5.72 -16.07
CA LEU A 70 4.27 5.82 -14.98
C LEU A 70 5.62 6.19 -15.59
N ASN A 71 6.06 7.42 -15.39
CA ASN A 71 7.30 7.92 -15.98
C ASN A 71 8.23 8.43 -14.90
N ILE A 72 9.50 8.08 -15.02
CA ILE A 72 10.58 8.29 -14.04
C ILE A 72 10.90 9.77 -13.78
N LYS A 73 10.39 10.66 -14.63
CA LYS A 73 10.52 12.12 -14.49
C LYS A 73 9.47 12.74 -13.57
N MET A 74 8.62 11.93 -12.93
CA MET A 74 7.59 12.43 -12.05
C MET A 74 8.18 12.90 -10.72
N PRO A 75 7.91 14.15 -10.29
CA PRO A 75 8.36 14.62 -8.98
C PRO A 75 7.83 13.72 -7.87
N GLY A 76 8.72 13.22 -7.02
CA GLY A 76 8.36 12.37 -5.87
C GLY A 76 8.15 10.88 -6.17
N SER A 77 8.30 10.42 -7.42
CA SER A 77 8.13 9.00 -7.78
C SER A 77 9.19 8.05 -7.20
N GLY A 78 10.28 8.60 -6.66
CA GLY A 78 11.34 7.83 -6.00
C GLY A 78 12.08 6.85 -6.91
N PHE A 79 13.08 6.17 -6.33
CA PHE A 79 13.82 5.09 -7.00
C PHE A 79 12.98 3.83 -7.16
N TYR A 80 11.98 3.62 -6.29
CA TYR A 80 11.22 2.37 -6.24
C TYR A 80 10.25 2.17 -7.40
N ILE A 81 9.77 3.23 -8.07
CA ILE A 81 8.97 3.08 -9.30
C ILE A 81 9.79 2.47 -10.46
N LEU A 82 11.12 2.54 -10.39
CA LEU A 82 12.03 1.89 -11.37
C LEU A 82 12.04 0.38 -11.24
N GLU A 83 11.69 -0.15 -10.06
CA GLU A 83 11.64 -1.59 -9.83
C GLU A 83 10.41 -2.18 -10.52
N PRO A 84 10.56 -3.17 -11.42
CA PRO A 84 9.45 -3.70 -12.22
C PRO A 84 8.25 -4.19 -11.39
N GLY A 85 8.48 -4.84 -10.26
CA GLY A 85 7.46 -5.33 -9.33
C GLY A 85 6.60 -4.21 -8.76
N MET A 86 7.21 -3.18 -8.20
CA MET A 86 6.50 -1.99 -7.69
C MET A 86 5.75 -1.26 -8.81
N SER A 87 6.41 -1.08 -9.96
CA SER A 87 5.83 -0.44 -11.14
C SER A 87 4.59 -1.20 -11.65
N ASN A 88 4.63 -2.54 -11.63
CA ASN A 88 3.51 -3.39 -12.01
C ASN A 88 2.40 -3.41 -10.96
N LEU A 89 2.74 -3.40 -9.67
CA LEU A 89 1.78 -3.27 -8.58
C LEU A 89 0.96 -1.98 -8.73
N ILE A 90 1.63 -0.85 -8.97
CA ILE A 90 0.98 0.45 -9.17
C ILE A 90 0.08 0.42 -10.42
N ARG A 91 0.57 -0.10 -11.55
CA ARG A 91 -0.24 -0.24 -12.77
C ARG A 91 -1.48 -1.09 -12.53
N TYR A 92 -1.35 -2.20 -11.82
CA TYR A 92 -2.46 -3.09 -11.52
C TYR A 92 -3.48 -2.44 -10.59
N ALA A 93 -3.02 -1.75 -9.54
CA ALA A 93 -3.88 -0.98 -8.64
C ALA A 93 -4.68 0.10 -9.39
N ASN A 94 -4.01 0.87 -10.26
CA ASN A 94 -4.66 1.88 -11.10
C ASN A 94 -5.70 1.25 -12.04
N LYS A 95 -5.38 0.11 -12.68
CA LYS A 95 -6.31 -0.62 -13.55
C LYS A 95 -7.58 -1.05 -12.82
N LEU A 96 -7.46 -1.44 -11.55
CA LEU A 96 -8.60 -1.80 -10.70
C LEU A 96 -9.39 -0.58 -10.21
N GLY A 97 -8.82 0.62 -10.28
CA GLY A 97 -9.45 1.87 -9.83
C GLY A 97 -9.06 2.30 -8.42
N PHE A 98 -7.94 1.79 -7.88
CA PHE A 98 -7.38 2.32 -6.63
C PHE A 98 -6.81 3.72 -6.84
N THR A 99 -6.97 4.56 -5.82
CA THR A 99 -6.18 5.78 -5.64
C THR A 99 -4.85 5.40 -4.98
N VAL A 100 -3.75 5.46 -5.75
CA VAL A 100 -2.41 5.21 -5.23
C VAL A 100 -1.85 6.48 -4.61
N ILE A 101 -1.40 6.40 -3.35
CA ILE A 101 -0.87 7.54 -2.59
C ILE A 101 0.49 7.20 -1.97
N GLY A 102 1.38 8.18 -1.96
CA GLY A 102 2.58 8.16 -1.13
C GLY A 102 2.33 8.79 0.23
N TYR A 103 3.00 8.29 1.27
CA TYR A 103 2.86 8.87 2.61
C TYR A 103 4.19 9.12 3.31
N ASP A 104 5.30 8.68 2.72
CA ASP A 104 6.60 8.73 3.37
C ASP A 104 7.14 10.16 3.54
N CYS A 105 7.95 10.38 4.56
CA CYS A 105 8.63 11.62 4.84
C CYS A 105 10.14 11.50 4.54
N SER A 106 10.48 11.58 3.27
CA SER A 106 11.88 11.60 2.80
C SER A 106 12.70 12.78 3.38
N ALA A 107 12.05 13.88 3.75
CA ALA A 107 12.67 15.06 4.33
C ALA A 107 12.79 15.03 5.88
N CYS A 108 12.22 14.00 6.53
CA CYS A 108 12.29 13.87 7.99
C CYS A 108 13.73 13.54 8.42
N LYS A 109 14.16 14.10 9.55
CA LYS A 109 15.55 14.00 10.03
C LYS A 109 15.79 12.81 10.95
N THR A 110 14.72 12.28 11.55
CA THR A 110 14.80 11.15 12.49
C THR A 110 13.79 10.08 12.12
N TYR A 111 14.08 8.84 12.52
CA TYR A 111 13.15 7.71 12.36
C TYR A 111 11.81 7.98 13.05
N LYS A 112 11.85 8.47 14.29
CA LYS A 112 10.64 8.82 15.05
C LYS A 112 9.77 9.85 14.32
N GLU A 113 10.38 10.92 13.81
CA GLU A 113 9.68 11.96 13.07
C GLU A 113 9.03 11.41 11.78
N ARG A 114 9.73 10.50 11.10
CA ARG A 114 9.21 9.81 9.92
C ARG A 114 7.98 8.98 10.25
N GLU A 115 8.01 8.17 11.31
CA GLU A 115 6.86 7.34 11.74
C GLU A 115 5.65 8.19 12.14
N GLU A 116 5.86 9.21 12.97
CA GLU A 116 4.79 10.11 13.41
C GLU A 116 4.17 10.87 12.23
N THR A 117 5.00 11.34 11.30
CA THR A 117 4.54 12.07 10.11
C THR A 117 3.79 11.17 9.14
N SER A 118 4.33 9.99 8.83
CA SER A 118 3.72 8.98 7.98
C SER A 118 2.36 8.53 8.53
N GLY A 119 2.31 8.15 9.82
CA GLY A 119 1.07 7.77 10.48
C GLY A 119 0.02 8.89 10.52
N SER A 120 0.46 10.13 10.79
CA SER A 120 -0.44 11.31 10.80
C SER A 120 -1.08 11.56 9.43
N ARG A 121 -0.34 11.39 8.33
CA ARG A 121 -0.86 11.55 6.96
C ARG A 121 -1.94 10.51 6.65
N LEU A 122 -1.69 9.24 6.95
CA LEU A 122 -2.68 8.17 6.73
C LEU A 122 -3.91 8.34 7.63
N SER A 123 -3.69 8.73 8.90
CA SER A 123 -4.77 9.00 9.86
C SER A 123 -5.72 10.09 9.38
N LYS A 124 -5.20 11.16 8.75
CA LYS A 124 -6.03 12.25 8.21
C LYS A 124 -7.03 11.75 7.18
N ILE A 125 -6.63 10.85 6.28
CA ILE A 125 -7.50 10.28 5.24
C ILE A 125 -8.65 9.48 5.85
N ILE A 126 -8.31 8.58 6.78
CA ILE A 126 -9.29 7.71 7.46
C ILE A 126 -10.24 8.52 8.37
N LYS A 127 -9.78 9.65 8.92
CA LYS A 127 -10.60 10.56 9.72
C LYS A 127 -11.50 11.47 8.87
N SER A 128 -11.02 11.93 7.72
CA SER A 128 -11.81 12.79 6.83
C SER A 128 -12.92 12.04 6.08
N ASP A 129 -12.72 10.74 5.86
CA ASP A 129 -13.68 9.87 5.18
C ASP A 129 -13.88 8.59 6.01
N SER A 130 -15.02 8.49 6.68
CA SER A 130 -15.38 7.34 7.53
C SER A 130 -15.62 6.06 6.73
N THR A 131 -15.79 6.16 5.40
CA THR A 131 -15.94 5.03 4.49
C THR A 131 -14.63 4.59 3.85
N ALA A 132 -13.58 5.41 3.95
CA ALA A 132 -12.27 5.09 3.39
C ALA A 132 -11.74 3.77 3.94
N LYS A 133 -11.36 2.90 3.01
CA LYS A 133 -10.63 1.65 3.24
C LYS A 133 -9.32 1.64 2.46
N MET A 134 -8.23 1.29 3.15
CA MET A 134 -6.87 1.46 2.68
C MET A 134 -6.02 0.21 2.86
N VAL A 135 -5.31 -0.16 1.80
CA VAL A 135 -4.21 -1.10 1.83
C VAL A 135 -2.92 -0.31 2.05
N ILE A 136 -2.13 -0.66 3.05
CA ILE A 136 -0.85 -0.04 3.36
C ILE A 136 0.25 -1.07 3.05
N HIS A 137 1.16 -0.71 2.16
CA HIS A 137 2.33 -1.51 1.81
C HIS A 137 3.58 -0.81 2.35
N VAL A 138 4.22 -1.43 3.33
CA VAL A 138 5.22 -0.81 4.20
C VAL A 138 6.35 -1.79 4.52
N GLY A 139 7.57 -1.31 4.70
CA GLY A 139 8.70 -2.12 5.15
C GLY A 139 8.43 -2.77 6.50
N TYR A 140 8.89 -4.00 6.70
CA TYR A 140 8.64 -4.77 7.92
C TYR A 140 9.21 -4.14 9.21
N ALA A 141 10.13 -3.19 9.10
CA ALA A 141 10.82 -2.58 10.24
C ALA A 141 10.03 -1.42 10.90
N HIS A 142 8.85 -1.09 10.36
CA HIS A 142 7.97 -0.02 10.78
C HIS A 142 7.18 -0.31 12.06
#